data_AF-A0A1F9EMS3-F1
#
_entry.id   AF-A0A1F9EMS3-F1
#
_cell.length_a   1.000
_cell.length_b   1.000
_cell.length_c   1.000
_cell.angle_alpha   90.00
_cell.angle_beta   90.00
_cell.angle_gamma   90.00
#
_symmetry.space_group_name_H-M   'P 1'
#
loop_
_entity.id
_entity.type
_entity.pdbx_description
1 polymer ?
#
loop_
_entity_poly.entity_id
_entity_poly.type
_entity_poly.pdbx_seq_one_letter_code
_entity_poly.pdbx_strand_id
1 'polypeptide(L)'
;MGKLEATPEEVKKSRFSPALIRSLRKNLGISQKELAILAGVTVGAAHLWEKGKFEPKDEKKAVMVALRKLGRRDVRKLLEEKVTNQGD
;
A
#
# COMPACT_ATOMS: atom_id res chain seq x y z
N MET A 1 5.24 7.98 -14.90
CA MET A 1 5.03 8.04 -13.44
C MET A 1 3.55 8.20 -13.16
N GLY A 2 2.80 7.10 -13.05
CA GLY A 2 1.41 7.13 -12.61
C GLY A 2 1.38 6.98 -11.11
N LYS A 3 0.97 8.01 -10.37
CA LYS A 3 0.84 7.89 -8.92
C LYS A 3 -0.35 6.99 -8.60
N LEU A 4 -0.15 6.04 -7.69
CA LEU A 4 -1.25 5.26 -7.09
C LEU A 4 -1.99 6.18 -6.10
N GLU A 5 -2.86 7.05 -6.61
CA GLU A 5 -3.59 8.02 -5.80
C GLU A 5 -5.09 7.82 -6.00
N ALA A 6 -5.78 7.45 -4.92
CA ALA A 6 -7.22 7.62 -4.81
C ALA A 6 -7.55 9.07 -4.46
N THR A 7 -8.77 9.49 -4.77
CA THR A 7 -9.23 10.86 -4.48
C THR A 7 -9.32 11.10 -2.97
N PRO A 8 -9.18 12.36 -2.49
CA PRO A 8 -9.31 12.69 -1.07
C PRO A 8 -10.66 12.26 -0.46
N GLU A 9 -11.73 12.25 -1.25
CA GLU A 9 -13.06 11.83 -0.79
C GLU A 9 -13.13 10.32 -0.55
N GLU A 10 -12.54 9.51 -1.43
CA GLU A 10 -12.43 8.06 -1.25
C GLU A 10 -11.58 7.71 -0.02
N VAL A 11 -10.55 8.51 0.26
CA VAL A 11 -9.70 8.33 1.45
C VAL A 11 -10.48 8.59 2.73
N LYS A 12 -11.26 9.68 2.81
CA LYS A 12 -12.08 10.02 3.99
C LYS A 12 -13.16 8.97 4.29
N LYS A 13 -13.78 8.41 3.25
CA LYS A 13 -14.81 7.36 3.38
C LYS A 13 -14.21 5.99 3.73
N SER A 14 -12.92 5.79 3.49
CA SER A 14 -12.26 4.51 3.69
C SER A 14 -11.77 4.32 5.13
N ARG A 15 -12.14 3.19 5.74
CA ARG A 15 -11.61 2.77 7.04
C ARG A 15 -10.22 2.15 6.88
N PHE A 16 -9.28 2.53 7.75
CA PHE A 16 -7.91 2.00 7.79
C PHE A 16 -7.57 1.50 9.19
N SER A 17 -8.00 0.27 9.49
CA SER A 17 -7.58 -0.41 10.72
C SER A 17 -6.35 -1.29 10.45
N PRO A 18 -5.57 -1.62 11.50
CA PRO A 18 -4.43 -2.52 11.37
C PRO A 18 -4.81 -3.88 10.75
N ALA A 19 -6.00 -4.39 11.07
CA ALA A 19 -6.54 -5.62 10.52
C ALA A 19 -6.87 -5.50 9.02
N LEU A 20 -7.45 -4.38 8.58
CA LEU A 20 -7.77 -4.13 7.17
C LEU A 20 -6.51 -3.99 6.32
N ILE A 21 -5.47 -3.34 6.85
CA ILE A 21 -4.17 -3.20 6.18
C ILE A 21 -3.54 -4.59 5.96
N ARG A 22 -3.51 -5.41 7.01
CA ARG A 22 -3.02 -6.78 6.91
C ARG A 22 -3.85 -7.63 5.95
N SER A 23 -5.17 -7.50 5.98
CA SER A 23 -6.08 -8.24 5.08
C SER A 23 -5.86 -7.85 3.62
N LEU A 24 -5.79 -6.55 3.31
CA LEU A 24 -5.46 -6.05 1.97
C LEU A 24 -4.18 -6.70 1.44
N ARG A 25 -3.11 -6.66 2.25
CA ARG A 25 -1.82 -7.25 1.90
C ARG A 25 -1.94 -8.75 1.61
N LYS A 26 -2.61 -9.51 2.47
CA LYS A 26 -2.81 -10.95 2.31
C LYS A 26 -3.65 -11.27 1.07
N ASN A 27 -4.70 -10.50 0.80
CA ASN A 27 -5.56 -10.68 -0.37
C ASN A 27 -4.79 -10.46 -1.67
N LEU A 28 -3.88 -9.47 -1.68
CA LEU A 28 -2.98 -9.19 -2.79
C LEU A 28 -1.78 -10.15 -2.88
N GLY A 29 -1.57 -11.00 -1.87
CA GLY A 29 -0.47 -11.98 -1.86
C GLY A 29 0.91 -11.33 -1.77
N ILE A 30 1.03 -10.21 -1.04
CA ILE A 30 2.30 -9.49 -0.89
C ILE A 30 2.81 -9.49 0.57
N SER A 31 4.10 -9.26 0.74
CA SER A 31 4.80 -9.13 2.02
C SER A 31 4.74 -7.70 2.57
N GLN A 32 5.11 -7.50 3.83
CA GLN A 32 5.19 -6.16 4.42
C GLN A 32 6.23 -5.29 3.69
N LYS A 33 7.32 -5.90 3.20
CA LYS A 33 8.35 -5.24 2.40
C LYS A 33 7.78 -4.74 1.07
N GLU A 34 7.03 -5.57 0.36
CA GLU A 34 6.41 -5.20 -0.91
C GLU A 34 5.33 -4.13 -0.74
N LEU A 35 4.51 -4.22 0.33
CA LEU A 35 3.57 -3.15 0.68
C LEU A 35 4.32 -1.83 0.93
N ALA A 36 5.45 -1.86 1.62
CA ALA A 36 6.27 -0.69 1.89
C ALA A 36 6.85 -0.08 0.60
N ILE A 37 7.32 -0.92 -0.33
CA ILE A 37 7.79 -0.49 -1.66
C ILE A 37 6.67 0.20 -2.44
N LEU A 38 5.47 -0.39 -2.48
CA LEU A 38 4.31 0.18 -3.18
C LEU A 38 3.88 1.52 -2.59
N ALA A 39 3.90 1.64 -1.25
CA ALA A 39 3.55 2.86 -0.53
C ALA A 39 4.69 3.90 -0.44
N GLY A 40 5.91 3.56 -0.87
CA GLY A 40 7.07 4.43 -0.75
C GLY A 40 7.37 4.78 0.71
N VAL A 41 7.44 3.77 1.58
CA VAL A 41 7.77 3.88 3.00
C VAL A 41 8.76 2.79 3.41
N THR A 42 9.24 2.83 4.66
CA THR A 42 10.07 1.75 5.20
C THR A 42 9.25 0.52 5.56
N VAL A 43 9.88 -0.66 5.58
CA VAL A 43 9.24 -1.91 6.03
C VAL A 43 8.75 -1.78 7.48
N GLY A 44 9.51 -1.07 8.33
CA GLY A 44 9.13 -0.78 9.71
C GLY A 44 7.84 0.04 9.81
N ALA A 45 7.64 1.03 8.93
CA ALA A 45 6.39 1.79 8.90
C ALA A 45 5.19 0.89 8.56
N ALA A 46 5.29 0.06 7.53
CA ALA A 46 4.24 -0.90 7.17
C ALA A 46 3.96 -1.90 8.30
N HIS A 47 5.00 -2.36 9.00
CA HIS A 47 4.87 -3.21 10.18
C HIS A 47 4.09 -2.53 11.30
N LEU A 48 4.46 -1.29 11.64
CA LEU A 48 3.85 -0.53 12.73
C LEU A 48 2.39 -0.16 12.43
N TRP A 49 2.03 0.05 11.16
CA TRP A 49 0.64 0.20 10.72
C TRP A 49 -0.17 -1.07 10.97
N GLU A 50 0.35 -2.24 10.60
CA GLU A 50 -0.32 -3.52 10.86
C GLU A 50 -0.40 -3.88 12.35
N LYS A 51 0.49 -3.32 13.18
CA LYS A 51 0.44 -3.43 14.65
C LYS A 51 -0.46 -2.38 15.31
N GLY A 52 -0.93 -1.37 14.58
CA GLY A 52 -1.72 -0.27 15.12
C GLY A 52 -0.94 0.66 16.04
N LYS A 53 0.39 0.70 15.91
CA LYS A 53 1.25 1.63 16.65
C LYS A 53 1.26 3.02 16.03
N PHE A 54 1.09 3.09 14.71
CA PHE A 54 0.94 4.34 13.96
C PHE A 54 -0.11 4.17 12.87
N GLU A 55 -0.73 5.29 12.46
CA GLU A 55 -1.67 5.33 11.35
C GLU A 55 -0.98 5.88 10.08
N PRO A 56 -1.29 5.36 8.88
CA PRO A 56 -0.81 5.96 7.64
C PRO A 56 -1.34 7.39 7.48
N LYS A 57 -0.52 8.32 6.99
CA LYS A 57 -0.98 9.64 6.55
C LYS A 57 -1.91 9.53 5.35
N ASP A 58 -2.70 10.57 5.08
CA ASP A 58 -3.70 10.59 4.01
C ASP A 58 -3.12 10.24 2.62
N GLU A 59 -1.92 10.73 2.29
CA GLU A 59 -1.21 10.35 1.06
C GLU A 59 -0.99 8.83 0.96
N LYS A 60 -0.65 8.18 2.08
CA LYS A 60 -0.40 6.73 2.12
C LYS A 60 -1.69 5.93 2.17
N LYS A 61 -2.73 6.48 2.80
CA LYS A 61 -4.10 5.96 2.71
C LYS A 61 -4.59 5.96 1.26
N ALA A 62 -4.29 6.99 0.47
CA ALA A 62 -4.63 7.05 -0.95
C ALA A 62 -4.02 5.88 -1.74
N VAL A 63 -2.75 5.54 -1.48
CA VAL A 63 -2.11 4.35 -2.06
C VAL A 63 -2.88 3.08 -1.67
N MET A 64 -3.25 2.95 -0.40
CA MET A 64 -3.98 1.77 0.06
C MET A 64 -5.38 1.65 -0.54
N VAL A 65 -6.09 2.76 -0.75
CA VAL A 65 -7.36 2.75 -1.51
C VAL A 65 -7.11 2.31 -2.95
N ALA A 66 -6.08 2.85 -3.61
CA ALA A 66 -5.76 2.47 -4.98
C ALA A 66 -5.45 0.96 -5.08
N LEU A 67 -4.68 0.41 -4.13
CA LEU A 67 -4.38 -1.02 -4.05
C LEU A 67 -5.63 -1.90 -3.90
N ARG A 68 -6.72 -1.42 -3.29
CA ARG A 68 -7.98 -2.19 -3.19
C ARG A 68 -8.65 -2.41 -4.54
N LYS A 69 -8.36 -1.57 -5.53
CA LYS A 69 -8.93 -1.64 -6.87
C LYS A 69 -8.15 -2.60 -7.78
N LEU A 70 -7.02 -3.14 -7.32
CA LEU A 70 -6.12 -3.94 -8.14
C LEU A 70 -6.22 -5.44 -7.80
N GLY A 71 -6.00 -6.27 -8.82
CA GLY A 71 -5.81 -7.71 -8.64
C GLY A 71 -4.36 -8.06 -8.32
N ARG A 72 -4.12 -9.32 -7.89
CA ARG A 72 -2.76 -9.84 -7.60
C ARG A 72 -1.80 -9.68 -8.77
N ARG A 73 -2.29 -9.90 -10.00
CA ARG A 73 -1.50 -9.81 -11.23
C ARG A 73 -1.02 -8.39 -11.49
N ASP A 74 -1.89 -7.39 -11.30
CA ASP A 74 -1.54 -5.97 -11.53
C ASP A 74 -0.56 -5.47 -10.46
N VAL A 75 -0.78 -5.86 -9.20
CA VAL A 75 0.13 -5.54 -8.10
C VAL A 75 1.52 -6.14 -8.32
N ARG A 76 1.60 -7.33 -8.92
CA ARG A 76 2.88 -7.97 -9.24
C ARG A 76 3.67 -7.17 -10.29
N LYS A 77 2.99 -6.74 -11.36
CA LYS A 77 3.60 -5.87 -12.38
C LYS A 77 4.10 -4.55 -11.80
N LEU A 78 3.29 -3.91 -10.94
CA LEU A 78 3.69 -2.67 -10.26
C LEU A 78 4.92 -2.84 -9.36
N LEU A 79 5.06 -4.01 -8.72
CA LEU A 79 6.24 -4.32 -7.92
C LEU A 79 7.47 -4.51 -8.78
N GLU A 80 7.36 -5.22 -9.90
CA GLU A 80 8.44 -5.40 -10.87
C GLU A 80 8.92 -4.03 -11.39
N GLU A 81 8.00 -3.18 -11.85
CA GLU A 81 8.32 -1.82 -12.32
C GLU A 81 9.03 -0.97 -11.24
N LYS A 82 8.61 -1.08 -9.97
CA LYS A 82 9.23 -0.32 -8.88
C LYS A 82 10.60 -0.85 -8.47
N VAL A 83 10.83 -2.16 -8.56
CA VAL A 83 12.12 -2.77 -8.23
C VAL A 83 13.15 -2.45 -9.30
N THR A 84 12.78 -2.51 -10.58
CA THR A 84 13.67 -2.14 -11.69
C THR A 84 14.09 -0.67 -11.60
N ASN A 85 13.16 0.24 -11.28
CA ASN A 85 13.45 1.68 -11.20
C ASN A 85 14.14 2.13 -9.89
N GLN A 86 14.44 1.23 -8.95
CA GLN A 86 15.20 1.54 -7.72
C GLN A 86 16.65 1.05 -7.77
N GLY A 87 17.07 0.45 -8.90
CA GLY A 87 18.39 -0.15 -9.08
C GLY A 87 19.34 0.57 -10.04
N ASP A 88 18.96 1.75 -10.56
CA ASP A 88 19.80 2.60 -11.43
C ASP A 88 20.24 3.89 -10.72
#